data_AF-A0A5K7XJI5-F1
#
_entry.id   AF-A0A5K7XJI5-F1
#
_cell.length_a   1.000
_cell.length_b   1.000
_cell.length_c   1.000
_cell.angle_alpha   90.00
_cell.angle_beta   90.00
_cell.angle_gamma   90.00
#
_symmetry.space_group_name_H-M   'P 1'
#
loop_
_entity.id
_entity.type
_entity.pdbx_description
1 polymer ?
#
loop_
_entity_poly.entity_id
_entity_poly.type
_entity_poly.pdbx_seq_one_letter_code
_entity_poly.pdbx_strand_id
1 'polypeptide(L)'
;MRIEWDMNIKQRSFEVAAFAMDGGCEGSGFWDESRFSPDLVSILSDFLCKQGEAFSSPLEGGLRHVSLQFTSASSAAIASFYVNESLAASALLLLGVDVVADNSVMDTFIASVRRSSMSLLGSHSVDAFDEIRHFCNRPFLAVVAWASDAINDEDYALVQELCLHLGAVFLLR
;
A
#
# COMPACT_ATOMS: atom_id res chain seq x y z
N MET A 1 9.06 4.96 -22.84
CA MET A 1 10.29 4.61 -22.10
C MET A 1 9.96 3.38 -21.29
N ARG A 2 10.57 2.23 -21.61
CA ARG A 2 10.31 0.95 -20.95
C ARG A 2 11.33 0.87 -19.82
N ILE A 3 10.88 0.85 -18.58
CA ILE A 3 11.80 0.87 -17.44
C ILE A 3 12.28 -0.57 -17.21
N GLU A 4 13.57 -0.79 -17.40
CA GLU A 4 14.26 -2.03 -17.05
C GLU A 4 14.81 -1.88 -15.63
N TRP A 5 14.14 -2.54 -14.68
CA TRP A 5 14.57 -2.63 -13.28
C TRP A 5 15.38 -3.92 -13.14
N ASP A 6 16.71 -3.84 -13.28
CA ASP A 6 17.58 -5.01 -13.19
C ASP A 6 18.24 -5.06 -11.80
N MET A 7 17.71 -5.86 -10.88
CA MET A 7 18.38 -6.19 -9.60
C MET A 7 18.28 -7.68 -9.27
N ASN A 8 19.44 -8.33 -9.32
CA ASN A 8 19.64 -9.78 -9.28
C ASN A 8 19.74 -10.33 -7.83
N ILE A 9 18.72 -10.09 -7.02
CA ILE A 9 18.36 -10.92 -5.86
C ILE A 9 16.85 -11.12 -5.98
N LYS A 10 16.40 -12.32 -6.36
CA LYS A 10 14.96 -12.64 -6.35
C LYS A 10 14.48 -12.65 -4.90
N GLN A 11 14.12 -11.48 -4.40
CA GLN A 11 13.47 -11.32 -3.13
C GLN A 11 12.11 -12.00 -3.24
N ARG A 12 11.87 -13.03 -2.43
CA ARG A 12 10.64 -13.86 -2.51
C ARG A 12 9.67 -13.57 -1.38
N SER A 13 9.97 -12.58 -0.55
CA SER A 13 9.14 -12.19 0.57
C SER A 13 9.38 -10.74 0.97
N PHE A 14 8.37 -10.12 1.58
CA PHE A 14 8.44 -8.80 2.19
C PHE A 14 7.76 -8.80 3.56
N GLU A 15 8.17 -7.87 4.42
CA GLU A 15 7.50 -7.65 5.70
C GLU A 15 6.24 -6.81 5.49
N VAL A 16 5.16 -7.17 6.18
CA VAL A 16 3.90 -6.42 6.20
C VAL A 16 3.60 -6.04 7.64
N ALA A 17 3.19 -4.79 7.86
CA ALA A 17 2.65 -4.32 9.13
C ALA A 17 1.28 -3.67 8.92
N ALA A 18 0.32 -4.05 9.75
CA ALA A 18 -1.02 -3.49 9.75
C ALA A 18 -1.15 -2.45 10.86
N PHE A 19 -1.83 -1.35 10.55
CA PHE A 19 -2.05 -0.24 11.47
C PHE A 19 -3.54 0.09 11.54
N ALA A 20 -4.01 0.35 12.75
CA ALA A 20 -5.32 0.90 12.99
C ALA A 20 -5.37 2.39 12.58
N MET A 21 -6.59 2.91 12.44
CA MET A 21 -6.82 4.32 12.04
C MET A 21 -6.27 5.34 13.05
N ASP A 22 -6.10 4.94 14.31
CA ASP A 22 -5.52 5.77 15.37
C ASP A 22 -3.98 5.79 15.34
N GLY A 23 -3.38 4.97 14.46
CA GLY A 23 -1.94 4.84 14.28
C GLY A 23 -1.28 3.77 15.14
N GLY A 24 -2.03 2.98 15.89
CA GLY A 24 -1.51 1.80 16.58
C GLY A 24 -1.14 0.68 15.61
N CYS A 25 -0.01 0.00 15.85
CA CYS A 25 0.34 -1.21 15.12
C CYS A 25 -0.49 -2.40 15.62
N GLU A 26 -1.24 -3.03 14.72
CA GLU A 26 -2.08 -4.20 15.00
C GLU A 26 -1.31 -5.51 14.84
N GLY A 27 -0.13 -5.46 14.24
CA GLY A 27 0.78 -6.59 14.09
C GLY A 27 1.58 -6.55 12.80
N SER A 28 2.59 -7.43 12.73
CA SER A 28 3.42 -7.61 11.55
C SER A 28 3.71 -9.08 11.23
N GLY A 29 4.14 -9.34 10.00
CA GLY A 29 4.55 -10.66 9.56
C GLY A 29 5.23 -10.63 8.20
N PHE A 30 5.67 -11.79 7.74
CA PHE A 30 6.28 -11.95 6.41
C PHE A 30 5.32 -12.62 5.45
N TRP A 31 5.22 -12.06 4.24
CA TRP A 31 4.47 -12.66 3.15
C TRP A 31 5.44 -13.13 2.08
N ASP A 32 5.28 -14.38 1.69
CA ASP A 32 6.07 -15.01 0.64
C ASP A 32 5.30 -15.08 -0.69
N GLU A 33 6.04 -15.13 -1.80
CA GLU A 33 5.51 -15.16 -3.17
C GLU A 33 4.47 -16.27 -3.40
N SER A 34 4.58 -17.40 -2.69
CA SER A 34 3.69 -18.55 -2.91
C SER A 34 2.28 -18.34 -2.38
N ARG A 35 2.03 -17.25 -1.64
CA ARG A 35 0.72 -16.89 -1.10
C ARG A 35 -0.13 -16.05 -2.05
N PHE A 36 0.43 -15.56 -3.16
CA PHE A 36 -0.28 -14.67 -4.07
C PHE A 36 -0.87 -15.42 -5.26
N SER A 37 -2.07 -15.02 -5.66
CA SER A 37 -2.69 -15.45 -6.90
C SER A 37 -1.92 -14.89 -8.09
N PRO A 38 -1.34 -15.75 -8.96
CA PRO A 38 -0.61 -15.30 -10.14
C PRO A 38 -1.46 -14.43 -11.08
N ASP A 39 -2.76 -14.75 -11.17
CA ASP A 39 -3.69 -14.02 -12.03
C ASP A 39 -3.89 -12.59 -11.52
N LEU A 40 -4.06 -12.40 -10.21
CA LEU A 40 -4.22 -11.06 -9.62
C LEU A 40 -2.92 -10.25 -9.69
N VAL A 41 -1.77 -10.89 -9.45
CA VAL A 41 -0.46 -10.25 -9.66
C VAL A 41 -0.32 -9.78 -11.11
N SER A 42 -0.70 -10.60 -12.09
CA SER A 42 -0.66 -10.23 -13.51
C SER A 42 -1.60 -9.06 -13.84
N ILE A 43 -2.83 -9.08 -13.31
CA ILE A 43 -3.82 -8.02 -13.55
C ILE A 43 -3.32 -6.68 -12.98
N LEU A 44 -2.87 -6.68 -11.73
CA LEU A 44 -2.37 -5.46 -11.08
C LEU A 44 -1.07 -4.96 -11.71
N SER A 45 -0.19 -5.88 -12.13
CA SER A 45 0.98 -5.55 -12.93
C SER A 45 0.64 -4.76 -14.18
N ASP A 46 -0.24 -5.33 -15.01
CA ASP A 46 -0.60 -4.74 -16.30
C ASP A 46 -1.28 -3.39 -16.10
N PHE A 47 -2.10 -3.30 -15.04
CA PHE A 47 -2.73 -2.06 -14.61
C PHE A 47 -1.69 -0.99 -14.24
N LEU A 48 -0.72 -1.28 -13.36
CA LEU A 48 0.34 -0.33 -13.01
C LEU A 48 1.18 0.08 -14.22
N CYS A 49 1.57 -0.89 -15.06
CA CYS A 49 2.36 -0.61 -16.27
C CYS A 49 1.63 0.30 -17.26
N LYS A 50 0.30 0.23 -17.32
CA LYS A 50 -0.53 1.06 -18.19
C LYS A 50 -0.70 2.49 -17.68
N GLN A 51 -0.83 2.67 -16.36
CA GLN A 51 -1.14 3.98 -15.76
C GLN A 51 0.11 4.82 -15.47
N GLY A 52 1.26 4.19 -15.21
CA GLY A 52 2.52 4.87 -14.92
C GLY A 52 2.74 5.15 -13.43
N GLU A 53 3.58 6.13 -13.13
CA GLU A 53 4.13 6.33 -11.78
C GLU A 53 3.20 7.09 -10.83
N ALA A 54 2.26 7.89 -11.35
CA ALA A 54 1.32 8.67 -10.55
C ALA A 54 -0.05 8.73 -11.24
N PHE A 55 -1.08 8.18 -10.61
CA PHE A 55 -2.43 8.13 -11.17
C PHE A 55 -3.52 7.99 -10.11
N SER A 56 -4.76 8.20 -10.53
CA SER A 56 -5.97 7.81 -9.81
C SER A 56 -6.95 7.25 -10.82
N SER A 57 -7.29 5.97 -10.70
CA SER A 57 -8.13 5.30 -11.71
C SER A 57 -8.92 4.13 -11.09
N PRO A 58 -10.18 3.90 -11.53
CA PRO A 58 -10.91 2.69 -11.18
C PRO A 58 -10.20 1.46 -11.73
N LEU A 59 -10.29 0.34 -11.02
CA LEU A 59 -9.88 -0.96 -11.53
C LEU A 59 -10.82 -1.39 -12.68
N GLU A 60 -10.35 -2.35 -13.48
CA GLU A 60 -11.10 -2.80 -14.66
C GLU A 60 -12.09 -3.94 -14.33
N GLY A 61 -13.01 -4.21 -15.26
CA GLY A 61 -13.95 -5.32 -15.15
C GLY A 61 -14.93 -5.24 -13.98
N GLY A 62 -15.05 -6.33 -13.22
CA GLY A 62 -15.94 -6.44 -12.06
C GLY A 62 -15.49 -5.68 -10.82
N LEU A 63 -14.33 -5.02 -10.87
CA LEU A 63 -13.74 -4.27 -9.75
C LEU A 63 -13.87 -2.75 -9.93
N ARG A 64 -14.71 -2.28 -10.85
CA ARG A 64 -14.85 -0.83 -11.17
C ARG A 64 -15.32 0.04 -10.01
N HIS A 65 -15.93 -0.56 -8.99
CA HIS A 65 -16.30 0.12 -7.76
C HIS A 65 -15.08 0.39 -6.86
N VAL A 66 -13.97 -0.31 -7.09
CA VAL A 66 -12.68 -0.08 -6.44
C VAL A 66 -11.82 0.83 -7.31
N SER A 67 -11.31 1.91 -6.72
CA SER A 67 -10.35 2.81 -7.35
C SER A 67 -9.01 2.78 -6.63
N LEU A 68 -7.93 2.84 -7.40
CA LEU A 68 -6.56 2.92 -6.89
C LEU A 68 -5.99 4.29 -7.23
N GLN A 69 -5.63 5.04 -6.19
CA GLN A 69 -4.71 6.15 -6.29
C GLN A 69 -3.32 5.65 -5.96
N PHE A 70 -2.36 5.89 -6.83
CA PHE A 70 -1.00 5.38 -6.68
C PHE A 70 -0.01 6.46 -7.07
N THR A 71 1.03 6.62 -6.26
CA THR A 71 2.17 7.50 -6.54
C THR A 71 3.43 6.77 -6.15
N SER A 72 4.35 6.62 -7.09
CA SER A 72 5.66 5.99 -6.89
C SER A 72 6.78 6.95 -7.27
N ALA A 73 7.92 6.81 -6.58
CA ALA A 73 9.15 7.52 -6.87
C ALA A 73 10.33 6.65 -6.46
N SER A 74 11.27 6.42 -7.38
CA SER A 74 12.47 5.60 -7.16
C SER A 74 12.15 4.21 -6.61
N SER A 75 12.35 4.00 -5.30
CA SER A 75 12.24 2.71 -4.60
C SER A 75 11.00 2.60 -3.71
N ALA A 76 10.12 3.60 -3.73
CA ALA A 76 9.00 3.68 -2.80
C ALA A 76 7.71 4.13 -3.48
N ALA A 77 6.58 3.76 -2.88
CA ALA A 77 5.26 4.17 -3.35
C ALA A 77 4.26 4.34 -2.21
N ILE A 78 3.23 5.14 -2.48
CA ILE A 78 2.03 5.27 -1.68
C ILE A 78 0.85 4.83 -2.54
N ALA A 79 -0.02 4.02 -1.97
CA ALA A 79 -1.26 3.59 -2.58
C ALA A 79 -2.45 3.93 -1.67
N SER A 80 -3.56 4.31 -2.26
CA SER A 80 -4.84 4.46 -1.56
C SER A 80 -5.93 3.75 -2.36
N PHE A 81 -6.64 2.85 -1.70
CA PHE A 81 -7.79 2.15 -2.26
C PHE A 81 -9.07 2.83 -1.81
N TYR A 82 -9.96 3.07 -2.76
CA TYR A 82 -11.28 3.64 -2.54
C TYR A 82 -12.34 2.65 -3.01
N VAL A 83 -13.39 2.45 -2.23
CA VAL A 83 -14.58 1.69 -2.62
C VAL A 83 -15.74 2.67 -2.70
N ASN A 84 -16.34 2.82 -3.88
CA ASN A 84 -17.41 3.81 -4.12
C ASN A 84 -17.07 5.20 -3.55
N GLU A 85 -15.88 5.69 -3.89
CA GLU A 85 -15.32 6.99 -3.45
C GLU A 85 -14.98 7.08 -1.94
N SER A 86 -15.26 6.04 -1.14
CA SER A 86 -14.89 5.97 0.28
C SER A 86 -13.50 5.36 0.44
N LEU A 87 -12.62 6.02 1.19
CA LEU A 87 -11.27 5.51 1.47
C LEU A 87 -11.37 4.21 2.27
N ALA A 88 -10.79 3.13 1.74
CA ALA A 88 -10.85 1.78 2.32
C ALA A 88 -9.51 1.37 2.94
N ALA A 89 -8.40 1.66 2.25
CA ALA A 89 -7.05 1.38 2.73
C ALA A 89 -6.04 2.40 2.21
N SER A 90 -5.00 2.66 3.00
CA SER A 90 -3.80 3.38 2.56
C SER A 90 -2.59 2.50 2.79
N ALA A 91 -1.67 2.45 1.84
CA ALA A 91 -0.47 1.62 1.91
C ALA A 91 0.79 2.40 1.58
N LEU A 92 1.87 2.05 2.26
CA LEU A 92 3.23 2.50 2.01
C LEU A 92 4.06 1.30 1.57
N LEU A 93 4.73 1.41 0.43
CA LEU A 93 5.57 0.37 -0.16
C LEU A 93 7.01 0.86 -0.21
N LEU A 94 7.94 0.15 0.41
CA LEU A 94 9.36 0.52 0.50
C LEU A 94 10.25 -0.65 0.04
N LEU A 95 11.00 -0.48 -1.05
CA LEU A 95 11.94 -1.50 -1.54
C LEU A 95 13.25 -1.54 -0.74
N GLY A 96 13.65 -0.45 -0.08
CA GLY A 96 14.93 -0.38 0.63
C GLY A 96 16.15 -0.12 -0.23
N VAL A 97 15.97 0.22 -1.52
CA VAL A 97 17.07 0.51 -2.45
C VAL A 97 17.65 1.91 -2.23
N ASP A 98 16.79 2.92 -2.01
CA ASP A 98 17.19 4.29 -1.70
C ASP A 98 16.58 4.72 -0.36
N VAL A 99 17.40 4.71 0.69
CA VAL A 99 16.97 5.06 2.05
C VAL A 99 16.47 6.50 2.15
N VAL A 100 17.01 7.44 1.36
CA VAL A 100 16.58 8.84 1.40
C VAL A 100 15.20 8.97 0.76
N ALA A 101 14.98 8.30 -0.38
CA ALA A 101 13.67 8.26 -1.03
C ALA A 101 12.63 7.55 -0.14
N ASP A 102 12.96 6.39 0.42
CA ASP A 102 12.09 5.65 1.33
C ASP A 102 11.65 6.50 2.53
N ASN A 103 12.59 7.21 3.17
CA ASN A 103 12.27 8.08 4.30
C ASN A 103 11.37 9.26 3.91
N SER A 104 11.65 9.90 2.77
CA SER A 104 10.84 11.02 2.25
C SER A 104 9.40 10.58 1.94
N VAL A 105 9.23 9.41 1.31
CA VAL A 105 7.92 8.84 1.00
C VAL A 105 7.20 8.38 2.28
N MET A 106 7.92 7.78 3.23
CA MET A 106 7.37 7.41 4.54
C MET A 106 6.86 8.63 5.31
N ASP A 107 7.60 9.75 5.32
CA ASP A 107 7.16 11.00 5.94
C ASP A 107 5.90 11.56 5.28
N THR A 108 5.85 11.53 3.95
CA THR A 108 4.68 11.94 3.17
C THR A 108 3.47 11.05 3.48
N PHE A 109 3.67 9.74 3.60
CA PHE A 109 2.63 8.79 3.97
C PHE A 109 2.09 9.08 5.37
N ILE A 110 2.96 9.18 6.38
CA ILE A 110 2.58 9.47 7.77
C ILE A 110 1.81 10.79 7.85
N ALA A 111 2.28 11.85 7.18
CA ALA A 111 1.58 13.12 7.13
C ALA A 111 0.20 13.00 6.46
N SER A 112 0.07 12.20 5.41
CA SER A 112 -1.18 11.94 4.70
C SER A 112 -2.18 11.20 5.59
N VAL A 113 -1.78 10.08 6.20
CA VAL A 113 -2.68 9.28 7.06
C VAL A 113 -3.06 10.02 8.33
N ARG A 114 -2.17 10.81 8.94
CA ARG A 114 -2.51 11.69 10.07
C ARG A 114 -3.58 12.72 9.69
N ARG A 115 -3.50 13.30 8.48
CA ARG A 115 -4.51 14.25 8.01
C ARG A 115 -5.88 13.57 7.85
N SER A 116 -5.90 12.38 7.26
CA SER A 116 -7.12 11.59 7.12
C SER A 116 -7.69 11.16 8.47
N SER A 117 -6.86 10.68 9.40
CA SER A 117 -7.32 10.24 10.73
C SER A 117 -7.83 11.39 11.59
N MET A 118 -7.18 12.57 11.56
CA MET A 118 -7.68 13.76 12.24
C MET A 118 -9.09 14.14 11.77
N SER A 119 -9.37 13.99 10.47
CA SER A 119 -10.70 14.29 9.92
C SER A 119 -11.78 13.32 10.38
N LEU A 120 -11.41 12.06 10.67
CA LEU A 120 -12.35 10.98 10.99
C LEU A 120 -12.53 10.78 12.51
N LEU A 121 -11.45 10.83 13.28
CA LEU A 121 -11.44 10.45 14.70
C LEU A 121 -11.33 11.66 15.65
N GLY A 122 -10.96 12.84 15.15
CA GLY A 122 -10.68 14.01 16.00
C GLY A 122 -9.52 13.79 16.98
N SER A 123 -8.73 12.73 16.79
CA SER A 123 -7.61 12.37 17.66
C SER A 123 -6.33 13.09 17.22
N HIS A 124 -5.61 13.64 18.20
CA HIS A 124 -4.39 14.43 18.01
C HIS A 124 -3.14 13.72 18.55
N SER A 125 -3.10 12.38 18.55
CA SER A 125 -1.89 11.69 18.96
C SER A 125 -0.73 12.12 18.07
N VAL A 126 0.22 12.85 18.66
CA VAL A 126 1.40 13.39 17.97
C VAL A 126 2.27 12.26 17.43
N ASP A 127 2.20 11.10 18.08
CA ASP A 127 3.02 9.92 17.81
C ASP A 127 2.30 8.88 16.92
N ALA A 128 1.08 9.16 16.44
CA ALA A 128 0.32 8.23 15.61
C ALA A 128 1.13 7.82 14.36
N PHE A 129 1.20 6.52 14.08
CA PHE A 129 1.96 5.93 12.96
C PHE A 129 3.50 6.07 13.04
N ASP A 130 4.08 6.61 14.12
CA ASP A 130 5.55 6.71 14.21
C ASP A 130 6.23 5.34 14.34
N GLU A 131 5.50 4.31 14.77
CA GLU A 131 6.01 2.94 14.82
C GLU A 131 6.37 2.39 13.43
N ILE A 132 5.82 2.94 12.34
CA ILE A 132 6.23 2.61 10.95
C ILE A 132 7.76 2.75 10.79
N ARG A 133 8.36 3.70 11.49
CA ARG A 133 9.81 4.00 11.41
C ARG A 133 10.68 2.94 12.07
N HIS A 134 10.10 2.12 12.95
CA HIS A 134 10.82 1.04 13.63
C HIS A 134 10.91 -0.23 12.79
N PHE A 135 10.17 -0.32 11.67
CA PHE A 135 10.29 -1.42 10.72
C PHE A 135 11.51 -1.22 9.84
N CYS A 136 12.56 -1.98 10.12
CA CYS A 136 13.85 -1.91 9.42
C CYS A 136 13.99 -2.93 8.29
N ASN A 137 13.17 -3.99 8.25
CA ASN A 137 13.32 -4.99 7.18
C ASN A 137 12.82 -4.41 5.86
N ARG A 138 13.49 -4.76 4.76
CA ARG A 138 13.09 -4.37 3.41
C ARG A 138 13.09 -5.60 2.51
N PRO A 139 12.08 -5.74 1.62
CA PRO A 139 11.06 -4.75 1.29
C PRO A 139 9.96 -4.74 2.36
N PHE A 140 9.20 -3.66 2.43
CA PHE A 140 8.22 -3.43 3.48
C PHE A 140 6.92 -2.84 2.95
N LEU A 141 5.80 -3.34 3.47
CA LEU A 141 4.45 -2.85 3.23
C LEU A 141 3.82 -2.45 4.57
N ALA A 142 3.52 -1.16 4.77
CA ALA A 142 2.62 -0.73 5.84
C ALA A 142 1.22 -0.54 5.27
N VAL A 143 0.19 -1.02 5.97
CA VAL A 143 -1.22 -0.86 5.57
C VAL A 143 -2.02 -0.25 6.71
N VAL A 144 -2.76 0.80 6.41
CA VAL A 144 -3.77 1.40 7.30
C VAL A 144 -5.15 1.07 6.72
N ALA A 145 -5.96 0.33 7.47
CA ALA A 145 -7.35 0.06 7.11
C ALA A 145 -8.26 1.15 7.65
N TRP A 146 -9.17 1.66 6.81
CA TRP A 146 -10.07 2.76 7.15
C TRP A 146 -11.49 2.24 7.32
N ALA A 147 -12.02 2.29 8.55
CA ALA A 147 -13.40 1.95 8.82
C ALA A 147 -14.33 3.03 8.24
N SER A 148 -15.37 2.58 7.54
CA SER A 148 -16.38 3.38 6.86
C SER A 148 -17.64 2.54 6.77
N ASP A 149 -18.76 3.08 7.28
CA ASP A 149 -20.07 2.42 7.19
C ASP A 149 -20.57 2.29 5.74
N ALA A 150 -19.92 2.97 4.79
CA ALA A 150 -20.23 2.89 3.37
C ALA A 150 -19.60 1.66 2.67
N ILE A 151 -18.72 0.93 3.35
CA ILE A 151 -17.99 -0.21 2.80
C ILE A 151 -18.43 -1.46 3.57
N ASN A 152 -18.86 -2.49 2.84
CA ASN A 152 -19.27 -3.76 3.45
C ASN A 152 -18.04 -4.66 3.71
N ASP A 153 -18.23 -5.71 4.51
CA ASP A 153 -17.16 -6.64 4.89
C ASP A 153 -16.51 -7.36 3.70
N GLU A 154 -17.28 -7.63 2.64
CA GLU A 154 -16.78 -8.30 1.43
C GLU A 154 -15.81 -7.39 0.66
N ASP A 155 -16.16 -6.12 0.51
CA ASP A 155 -15.31 -5.12 -0.11
C ASP A 155 -14.06 -4.82 0.73
N TYR A 156 -14.17 -4.88 2.07
CA TYR A 156 -12.99 -4.80 2.94
C TYR A 156 -12.03 -5.97 2.73
N ALA A 157 -12.55 -7.19 2.72
CA ALA A 157 -11.75 -8.39 2.49
C ALA A 157 -11.08 -8.33 1.11
N LEU A 158 -11.82 -7.89 0.08
CA LEU A 158 -11.32 -7.68 -1.27
C LEU A 158 -10.18 -6.64 -1.30
N VAL A 159 -10.37 -5.46 -0.70
CA VAL A 159 -9.34 -4.42 -0.68
C VAL A 159 -8.09 -4.89 0.08
N GLN A 160 -8.24 -5.63 1.17
CA GLN A 160 -7.12 -6.22 1.88
C GLN A 160 -6.31 -7.16 0.98
N GLU A 161 -7.00 -8.01 0.22
CA GLU A 161 -6.40 -8.95 -0.71
C GLU A 161 -5.68 -8.21 -1.86
N LEU A 162 -6.34 -7.22 -2.47
CA LEU A 162 -5.77 -6.36 -3.50
C LEU A 162 -4.54 -5.59 -3.01
N CYS A 163 -4.55 -5.10 -1.77
CA CYS A 163 -3.43 -4.37 -1.19
C CYS A 163 -2.20 -5.26 -1.03
N LEU A 164 -2.39 -6.51 -0.56
CA LEU A 164 -1.32 -7.49 -0.45
C LEU A 164 -0.75 -7.86 -1.83
N HIS A 165 -1.62 -8.05 -2.85
CA HIS A 165 -1.18 -8.33 -4.21
C HIS A 165 -0.48 -7.15 -4.87
N LEU A 166 -0.92 -5.92 -4.61
CA LEU A 166 -0.21 -4.71 -5.03
C LEU A 166 1.20 -4.67 -4.40
N GLY A 167 1.29 -5.03 -3.12
CA GLY A 167 2.56 -5.25 -2.43
C GLY A 167 3.46 -6.22 -3.18
N ALA A 168 2.95 -7.41 -3.53
CA ALA A 168 3.72 -8.40 -4.29
C ALA A 168 4.17 -7.86 -5.67
N VAL A 169 3.28 -7.17 -6.39
CA VAL A 169 3.59 -6.59 -7.70
C VAL A 169 4.69 -5.55 -7.60
N PHE A 170 4.71 -4.72 -6.56
CA PHE A 170 5.70 -3.66 -6.44
C PHE A 170 7.00 -4.13 -5.78
N LEU A 171 6.92 -4.99 -4.76
CA LEU A 171 8.03 -5.31 -3.85
C LEU A 171 8.80 -6.59 -4.20
N LEU A 172 8.22 -7.49 -4.99
CA LEU A 172 8.83 -8.78 -5.35
C LEU A 172 9.31 -8.84 -6.81
N ARG A 173 9.35 -7.70 -7.49
CA ARG A 173 9.81 -7.58 -8.88
C ARG A 173 11.30 -7.36 -9.01
#